data_AF-A0AAF0CAK5-F1
#
_entry.id   AF-A0AAF0CAK5-F1
#
_cell.length_a   1.000
_cell.length_b   1.000
_cell.length_c   1.000
_cell.angle_alpha   90.00
_cell.angle_beta   90.00
_cell.angle_gamma   90.00
#
_symmetry.space_group_name_H-M   'P 1'
#
loop_
_entity.id
_entity.type
_entity.pdbx_description
1 polymer ?
#
loop_
_entity_poly.entity_id
_entity_poly.type
_entity_poly.pdbx_seq_one_letter_code
_entity_poly.pdbx_strand_id
1 'polypeptide(L)'
;MFKKMQTDWMLLMANLYIQQDKFSRALCLLEAAELKAPERADIKKALALTLLELGEARRCLAVLKSLSGQVFTEGEKASLLLLKSRALWLDGDHDGAQRAMKRRCAVMLGIR
;
A
#
# COMPACT_ATOMS: atom_id res chain seq x y z
N MET A 1 25.22 0.17 -4.48
CA MET A 1 24.92 1.62 -4.46
C MET A 1 24.00 2.05 -5.60
N PHE A 2 24.33 1.76 -6.87
CA PHE A 2 23.52 2.17 -8.04
C PHE A 2 22.05 1.68 -8.01
N LYS A 3 21.81 0.41 -7.64
CA LYS A 3 20.48 -0.19 -7.56
C LYS A 3 19.54 0.53 -6.56
N LYS A 4 20.07 0.92 -5.40
CA LYS A 4 19.32 1.66 -4.36
C LYS A 4 18.88 3.02 -4.89
N MET A 5 19.82 3.79 -5.45
CA MET A 5 19.55 5.12 -6.01
C MET A 5 18.52 5.07 -7.15
N GLN A 6 18.59 4.03 -8.00
CA GLN A 6 17.59 3.80 -9.04
C GLN A 6 16.20 3.57 -8.42
N THR A 7 16.06 2.68 -7.44
CA THR A 7 14.76 2.43 -6.79
C THR A 7 14.23 3.63 -6.01
N ASP A 8 15.11 4.44 -5.41
CA ASP A 8 14.73 5.67 -4.71
C ASP A 8 14.16 6.71 -5.69
N TRP A 9 14.79 6.88 -6.86
CA TRP A 9 14.27 7.75 -7.91
C TRP A 9 12.92 7.27 -8.45
N MET A 10 12.77 5.97 -8.69
CA MET A 10 11.50 5.40 -9.18
C MET A 10 10.37 5.63 -8.18
N LEU A 11 10.63 5.41 -6.89
CA LEU A 11 9.67 5.66 -5.82
C LEU A 11 9.32 7.16 -5.72
N LEU A 12 10.31 8.05 -5.79
CA LEU A 12 10.08 9.50 -5.76
C LEU A 12 9.20 9.94 -6.93
N MET A 13 9.53 9.54 -8.15
CA MET A 13 8.76 9.87 -9.34
C MET A 13 7.36 9.27 -9.32
N ALA A 14 7.21 8.04 -8.83
CA ALA A 14 5.90 7.44 -8.63
C ALA A 14 5.04 8.24 -7.65
N ASN A 15 5.60 8.67 -6.52
CA ASN A 15 4.88 9.51 -5.56
C ASN A 15 4.47 10.85 -6.19
N LEU A 16 5.31 11.47 -7.01
CA LEU A 16 4.94 12.68 -7.76
C LEU A 16 3.80 12.44 -8.75
N TYR A 17 3.74 11.26 -9.38
CA TYR A 17 2.61 10.88 -10.23
C TYR A 17 1.34 10.62 -9.42
N ILE A 18 1.43 9.99 -8.25
CA ILE A 18 0.30 9.80 -7.32
C ILE A 18 -0.29 11.16 -6.93
N GLN A 19 0.55 12.14 -6.59
CA GLN A 19 0.08 13.50 -6.24
C GLN A 19 -0.61 14.24 -7.40
N GLN A 20 -0.45 13.76 -8.64
CA GLN A 20 -1.09 14.31 -9.83
C GLN A 20 -2.23 13.42 -10.34
N ASP A 21 -2.69 12.45 -9.54
CA ASP A 21 -3.69 11.44 -9.90
C ASP A 21 -3.34 10.60 -11.15
N LYS A 22 -2.05 10.56 -11.52
CA LYS A 22 -1.51 9.80 -12.66
C LYS A 22 -1.19 8.36 -12.25
N PHE A 23 -2.17 7.66 -11.69
CA PHE A 23 -1.96 6.35 -11.06
C PHE A 23 -1.39 5.29 -12.00
N SER A 24 -1.78 5.24 -13.27
CA SER A 24 -1.23 4.27 -14.24
C SER A 24 0.27 4.50 -14.49
N ARG A 25 0.74 5.75 -14.46
CA ARG A 25 2.17 6.06 -14.59
C ARG A 25 2.94 5.72 -13.32
N ALA A 26 2.34 5.99 -12.16
CA ALA A 26 2.90 5.57 -10.88
C ALA A 26 3.05 4.04 -10.80
N LEU A 27 2.03 3.29 -11.25
CA LEU A 27 2.02 1.83 -11.24
C LEU A 27 3.21 1.24 -11.99
N CYS A 28 3.46 1.71 -13.23
CA CYS A 28 4.58 1.26 -14.05
C CYS A 28 5.93 1.43 -13.34
N LEU A 29 6.15 2.59 -12.70
CA LEU A 29 7.38 2.82 -11.94
C LEU A 29 7.48 1.95 -10.69
N LEU A 30 6.37 1.76 -9.96
CA LEU A 30 6.35 1.00 -8.71
C LEU A 30 6.53 -0.51 -8.94
N GLU A 31 5.95 -1.08 -10.00
CA GLU A 31 6.15 -2.48 -10.38
C GLU A 31 7.62 -2.73 -10.74
N ALA A 32 8.21 -1.83 -11.55
CA ALA A 32 9.62 -1.96 -11.91
C ALA A 32 10.55 -1.73 -10.71
N ALA A 33 10.15 -0.93 -9.71
CA ALA A 33 10.90 -0.74 -8.47
C ALA A 33 10.77 -1.96 -7.54
N GLU A 34 9.59 -2.57 -7.43
CA GLU A 34 9.34 -3.78 -6.64
C GLU A 34 10.14 -4.98 -7.18
N LEU A 35 10.20 -5.16 -8.51
CA LEU A 35 11.04 -6.19 -9.13
C LEU A 35 12.52 -6.06 -8.74
N LYS A 36 12.99 -4.82 -8.53
CA LYS A 36 14.38 -4.56 -8.15
C LYS A 36 14.58 -4.71 -6.65
N ALA A 37 13.65 -4.26 -5.81
CA ALA A 37 13.78 -4.26 -4.36
C ALA A 37 12.49 -4.78 -3.68
N PRO A 38 12.20 -6.09 -3.78
CA PRO A 38 10.96 -6.68 -3.26
C PRO A 38 10.86 -6.65 -1.72
N GLU A 39 11.96 -6.43 -1.02
CA GLU A 39 12.02 -6.30 0.44
C GLU A 39 11.52 -4.94 0.95
N ARG A 40 11.43 -3.94 0.07
CA ARG A 40 11.15 -2.55 0.44
C ARG A 40 9.67 -2.29 0.73
N ALA A 41 9.41 -2.02 2.00
CA ALA A 41 8.09 -1.72 2.55
C ALA A 41 7.43 -0.47 1.93
N ASP A 42 8.22 0.57 1.71
CA ASP A 42 7.78 1.86 1.19
C ASP A 42 7.28 1.77 -0.26
N ILE A 43 7.98 1.01 -1.11
CA ILE A 43 7.54 0.71 -2.48
C ILE A 43 6.21 -0.05 -2.46
N LYS A 44 6.12 -1.11 -1.65
CA LYS A 44 4.88 -1.91 -1.52
C LYS A 44 3.70 -1.10 -0.98
N LYS A 45 3.94 -0.18 -0.03
CA LYS A 45 2.92 0.75 0.48
C LYS A 45 2.38 1.67 -0.64
N ALA A 46 3.28 2.29 -1.41
CA ALA A 46 2.90 3.14 -2.55
C ALA A 46 2.19 2.33 -3.65
N LEU A 47 2.63 1.10 -3.91
CA LEU A 47 2.00 0.20 -4.87
C LEU A 47 0.58 -0.19 -4.44
N ALA A 48 0.37 -0.55 -3.17
CA ALA A 48 -0.95 -0.88 -2.64
C ALA A 48 -1.93 0.32 -2.76
N LEU A 49 -1.47 1.53 -2.44
CA LEU A 49 -2.27 2.74 -2.64
C LEU A 49 -2.61 2.94 -4.12
N THR A 50 -1.62 2.83 -5.01
CA THR A 50 -1.81 3.05 -6.45
C THR A 50 -2.80 2.04 -7.05
N LEU A 51 -2.69 0.76 -6.68
CA LEU A 51 -3.61 -0.28 -7.10
C LEU A 51 -5.03 -0.02 -6.60
N LEU A 52 -5.17 0.46 -5.36
CA LEU A 52 -6.47 0.81 -4.80
C LEU A 52 -7.17 1.92 -5.61
N GLU A 53 -6.45 2.99 -5.94
CA GLU A 53 -7.02 4.12 -6.72
C GLU A 53 -7.31 3.72 -8.18
N LEU A 54 -6.67 2.68 -8.70
CA LEU A 54 -6.99 2.08 -10.01
C LEU A 54 -8.14 1.07 -9.96
N GLY A 55 -8.73 0.81 -8.78
CA GLY A 55 -9.80 -0.18 -8.62
C GLY A 55 -9.31 -1.64 -8.62
N GLU A 56 -8.00 -1.86 -8.58
CA GLU A 56 -7.34 -3.18 -8.63
C GLU A 56 -7.32 -3.84 -7.23
N ALA A 57 -8.51 -4.02 -6.66
CA ALA A 57 -8.73 -4.39 -5.27
C ALA A 57 -7.99 -5.68 -4.86
N ARG A 58 -8.09 -6.74 -5.66
CA ARG A 58 -7.44 -8.03 -5.37
C ARG A 58 -5.92 -7.93 -5.37
N ARG A 59 -5.37 -7.17 -6.31
CA ARG A 59 -3.92 -6.93 -6.40
C ARG A 59 -3.44 -6.11 -5.20
N CYS A 60 -4.20 -5.08 -4.81
CA CYS A 60 -3.94 -4.30 -3.59
C CYS A 60 -3.89 -5.22 -2.35
N LEU A 61 -4.88 -6.10 -2.18
CA LEU A 61 -4.92 -7.06 -1.05
C LEU A 61 -3.74 -8.02 -1.05
N ALA A 62 -3.29 -8.48 -2.21
CA ALA A 62 -2.12 -9.33 -2.34
C ALA A 62 -0.83 -8.60 -1.89
N VAL A 63 -0.65 -7.34 -2.31
CA VAL A 63 0.49 -6.52 -1.89
C VAL A 63 0.45 -6.27 -0.37
N LEU A 64 -0.71 -5.92 0.19
CA LEU A 64 -0.88 -5.72 1.63
C LEU A 64 -0.60 -7.00 2.43
N LYS A 65 -0.96 -8.17 1.90
CA LYS A 65 -0.61 -9.47 2.50
C LYS A 65 0.91 -9.68 2.50
N SER A 66 1.63 -9.27 1.45
CA SER A 66 3.08 -9.39 1.38
C SER A 66 3.85 -8.52 2.39
N LEU A 67 3.17 -7.54 3.00
CA LEU A 67 3.71 -6.72 4.09
C LEU A 67 3.57 -7.39 5.47
N SER A 68 2.95 -8.57 5.55
CA SER A 68 2.83 -9.31 6.82
C SER A 68 4.20 -9.64 7.40
N GLY A 69 4.38 -9.41 8.70
CA GLY A 69 5.64 -9.70 9.41
C GLY A 69 6.64 -8.54 9.42
N GLN A 70 6.37 -7.44 8.71
CA GLN A 70 7.16 -6.23 8.87
C GLN A 70 6.74 -5.45 10.12
N VAL A 71 7.73 -4.80 10.76
CA VAL A 71 7.50 -3.94 11.91
C VAL A 71 7.07 -2.56 11.42
N PHE A 72 5.88 -2.14 11.85
CA PHE A 72 5.30 -0.83 11.53
C PHE A 72 5.00 -0.07 12.81
N THR A 73 5.11 1.25 12.74
CA THR A 73 4.56 2.13 13.77
C THR A 73 3.03 1.97 13.83
N GLU A 74 2.39 2.36 14.94
CA GLU A 74 0.93 2.30 15.05
C GLU A 74 0.22 3.15 13.98
N GLY A 75 0.79 4.32 13.64
CA GLY A 75 0.27 5.16 12.56
C GLY A 75 0.32 4.48 11.18
N GLU A 76 1.42 3.77 10.89
CA GLU A 76 1.53 2.98 9.66
C GLU A 76 0.57 1.79 9.66
N LYS A 77 0.44 1.06 10.77
CA LYS A 77 -0.54 -0.03 10.91
C LYS A 77 -1.96 0.48 10.66
N ALA A 78 -2.33 1.62 11.24
CA ALA A 78 -3.64 2.23 11.02
C ALA A 78 -3.86 2.59 9.53
N SER A 79 -2.83 3.12 8.87
CA SER A 79 -2.89 3.49 7.45
C SER A 79 -3.04 2.25 6.55
N LEU A 80 -2.30 1.17 6.84
CA LEU A 80 -2.43 -0.11 6.13
C LEU A 80 -3.80 -0.75 6.33
N LEU A 81 -4.36 -0.66 7.53
CA LEU A 81 -5.72 -1.15 7.82
C LEU A 81 -6.80 -0.34 7.07
N LEU A 82 -6.60 0.97 6.87
CA LEU A 82 -7.46 1.78 6.02
C LEU A 82 -7.41 1.30 4.56
N LEU A 83 -6.20 1.13 4.00
CA LEU A 83 -6.04 0.63 2.64
C LEU A 83 -6.71 -0.75 2.47
N LYS A 84 -6.48 -1.66 3.43
CA LYS A 84 -7.13 -2.97 3.45
C LYS A 84 -8.65 -2.87 3.50
N SER A 85 -9.19 -2.01 4.35
CA SER A 85 -10.64 -1.80 4.46
C SER A 85 -11.23 -1.31 3.14
N ARG A 86 -10.59 -0.33 2.48
CA ARG A 86 -11.04 0.19 1.19
C ARG A 86 -10.96 -0.86 0.09
N ALA A 87 -9.88 -1.64 0.04
CA ALA A 87 -9.72 -2.70 -0.95
C ALA A 87 -10.74 -3.82 -0.77
N LEU A 88 -11.01 -4.27 0.46
CA LEU A 88 -12.05 -5.27 0.74
C LEU A 88 -13.44 -4.77 0.35
N TRP A 89 -13.72 -3.48 0.58
CA TRP A 89 -14.98 -2.88 0.17
C TRP A 89 -15.16 -2.91 -1.36
N LEU A 90 -14.11 -2.56 -2.11
CA LEU A 90 -14.13 -2.61 -3.57
C LEU A 90 -14.23 -4.03 -4.13
N ASP A 91 -13.67 -5.03 -3.44
CA ASP A 91 -13.78 -6.45 -3.81
C ASP A 91 -15.12 -7.09 -3.40
N GLY A 92 -15.99 -6.36 -2.68
CA GLY A 92 -17.30 -6.81 -2.22
C GLY A 92 -17.32 -7.51 -0.86
N ASP A 93 -16.18 -7.69 -0.20
CA ASP A 93 -16.09 -8.23 1.17
C ASP A 93 -16.35 -7.11 2.21
N HIS A 94 -17.61 -6.68 2.30
CA HIS A 94 -18.03 -5.61 3.21
C HIS A 94 -17.82 -5.98 4.69
N ASP A 95 -17.99 -7.25 5.05
CA ASP A 95 -17.73 -7.74 6.40
C ASP A 95 -16.24 -7.65 6.75
N GLY A 96 -15.38 -8.06 5.81
CA GLY A 96 -13.93 -7.92 5.92
C GLY A 96 -13.50 -6.47 6.05
N ALA A 97 -14.10 -5.58 5.25
CA ALA A 97 -13.87 -4.15 5.33
C ALA A 97 -14.22 -3.60 6.72
N GLN A 98 -15.41 -3.93 7.24
CA GLN A 98 -15.83 -3.48 8.57
C GLN A 98 -14.90 -4.01 9.68
N ARG A 99 -14.47 -5.28 9.60
CA ARG A 99 -13.48 -5.85 10.54
C ARG A 99 -12.14 -5.10 10.47
N ALA A 100 -11.65 -4.77 9.27
CA ALA A 100 -10.42 -4.01 9.10
C ALA A 100 -10.53 -2.60 9.68
N MET A 101 -11.65 -1.92 9.48
CA MET A 101 -11.91 -0.59 10.04
C MET A 101 -11.98 -0.62 11.58
N LYS A 102 -12.68 -1.60 12.17
CA LYS A 102 -12.72 -1.76 13.64
C LYS A 102 -11.31 -1.92 14.24
N ARG A 103 -10.47 -2.75 13.61
CA ARG A 103 -9.06 -2.92 14.01
C ARG A 103 -8.26 -1.63 13.89
N ARG A 104 -8.49 -0.84 12.82
CA ARG A 104 -7.84 0.47 12.66
C ARG A 104 -8.19 1.41 13.81
N CYS A 105 -9.47 1.48 14.18
CA CYS A 105 -9.91 2.31 15.31
C CYS A 105 -9.26 1.88 16.62
N ALA A 106 -9.20 0.57 16.89
CA ALA A 106 -8.52 0.05 18.08
C ALA A 106 -7.04 0.48 18.13
N VAL A 107 -6.32 0.35 17.00
CA VAL A 107 -4.92 0.81 16.85
C VAL A 107 -4.78 2.31 17.14
N MET A 108 -5.64 3.15 16.56
CA MET A 108 -5.58 4.61 16.75
C MET A 108 -5.93 5.04 18.17
N LEU A 109 -6.79 4.28 18.86
CA LEU A 109 -7.23 4.56 20.23
C LEU A 109 -6.32 3.90 21.29
N GLY A 110 -5.32 3.12 20.89
CA GLY A 110 -4.44 2.38 21.81
C GLY A 110 -5.15 1.27 22.59
N ILE A 111 -6.31 0.81 22.13
CA ILE A 111 -7.08 -0.26 22.76
C ILE A 111 -6.49 -1.58 22.30
N ARG A 112 -5.94 -2.37 23.23
CA ARG A 112 -5.34 -3.68 22.98
C ARG A 112 -6.38 -4.79 22.97
#